data_AF-A0A0F8YHM0-F1
#
_entry.id   AF-A0A0F8YHM0-F1
#
_cell.length_a   1.000
_cell.length_b   1.000
_cell.length_c   1.000
_cell.angle_alpha   90.00
_cell.angle_beta   90.00
_cell.angle_gamma   90.00
#
_symmetry.space_group_name_H-M   'P 1'
#
loop_
_entity.id
_entity.type
_entity.pdbx_description
1 polymer ?
#
loop_
_entity_poly.entity_id
_entity_poly.type
_entity_poly.pdbx_seq_one_letter_code
_entity_poly.pdbx_strand_id
1 'polypeptide(L)'
;MLNKNQHKASIKNLKPKRFHKTQISDKKINSLKTKKGWQGKGSKFEPIIIDDLRDLSLNLRIYRSTLHYYIKNLFIYKLSCRYTQNITIENCTIYQLEIKGCYNMTLLNNKILNHKIV
;
A
#
# COMPACT_ATOMS: atom_id res chain seq x y z
N MET A 1 17.12 11.46 15.72
CA MET A 1 17.55 10.50 14.68
C MET A 1 17.60 9.10 15.30
N LEU A 2 16.76 8.15 14.87
CA LEU A 2 16.75 6.79 15.43
C LEU A 2 17.91 5.95 14.87
N ASN A 3 18.58 5.21 15.74
CA ASN A 3 19.87 4.57 15.50
C ASN A 3 19.74 3.36 14.55
N LYS A 4 20.73 3.08 13.68
CA LYS A 4 20.72 1.98 12.69
C LYS A 4 20.41 0.61 13.32
N ASN A 5 20.75 0.42 14.59
CA ASN A 5 20.50 -0.80 15.36
C ASN A 5 19.03 -0.93 15.81
N GLN A 6 18.32 0.18 16.08
CA GLN A 6 16.89 0.17 16.40
C GLN A 6 16.04 -0.18 15.18
N HIS A 7 16.45 0.23 13.97
CA HIS A 7 15.83 -0.20 12.71
C HIS A 7 16.00 -1.71 12.45
N LYS A 8 17.20 -2.27 12.69
CA LYS A 8 17.42 -3.71 12.53
C LYS A 8 16.65 -4.55 13.56
N ALA A 9 16.53 -4.07 14.79
CA ALA A 9 15.76 -4.73 15.85
C ALA A 9 14.24 -4.69 15.60
N SER A 10 13.70 -3.57 15.11
CA SER A 10 12.29 -3.46 14.72
C SER A 10 11.95 -4.33 13.50
N ILE A 11 12.90 -4.54 12.59
CA ILE A 11 12.75 -5.45 11.44
C ILE A 11 12.89 -6.94 11.84
N LYS A 12 13.82 -7.31 12.72
CA LYS A 12 13.97 -8.71 13.21
C LYS A 12 12.78 -9.19 14.05
N ASN A 13 12.10 -8.27 14.74
CA ASN A 13 10.90 -8.58 15.53
C ASN A 13 9.60 -8.62 14.70
N LEU A 14 9.65 -8.23 13.42
CA LEU A 14 8.64 -8.59 12.44
C LEU A 14 8.86 -10.05 12.02
N LYS A 15 8.63 -10.99 12.95
CA LYS A 15 8.25 -12.35 12.56
C LYS A 15 7.12 -12.20 11.53
N PRO A 16 7.01 -13.07 10.51
CA PRO A 16 5.83 -13.10 9.64
C PRO A 16 4.63 -13.55 10.50
N LYS A 17 4.15 -12.66 11.39
CA LYS A 17 2.83 -12.76 11.97
C LYS A 17 1.92 -12.93 10.76
N ARG A 18 0.99 -13.87 10.87
CA ARG A 18 -0.13 -14.04 9.94
C ARG A 18 -0.98 -12.76 9.98
N PHE A 19 -0.45 -11.64 9.52
CA PHE A 19 -1.17 -10.39 9.44
C PHE A 19 -2.26 -10.63 8.39
N HIS A 20 -3.52 -10.64 8.85
CA HIS A 20 -4.69 -10.79 8.00
C HIS A 20 -4.55 -9.90 6.77
N LYS A 21 -4.86 -10.35 5.57
CA LYS A 21 -4.63 -9.53 4.39
C LYS A 21 -5.79 -8.59 4.15
N THR A 22 -5.52 -7.29 3.99
CA THR A 22 -6.53 -6.34 3.49
C THR A 22 -6.55 -6.39 1.99
N GLN A 23 -7.66 -6.86 1.41
CA GLN A 23 -7.85 -6.84 -0.04
C GLN A 23 -8.67 -5.62 -0.46
N ILE A 24 -8.03 -4.78 -1.27
CA ILE A 24 -8.60 -3.60 -1.90
C ILE A 24 -8.94 -3.97 -3.35
N SER A 25 -10.19 -3.73 -3.71
CA SER A 25 -10.76 -3.98 -5.04
C SER A 25 -11.97 -3.07 -5.22
N ASP A 26 -12.36 -2.79 -6.46
CA ASP A 26 -13.49 -1.89 -6.79
C ASP A 26 -14.76 -2.26 -6.03
N LYS A 27 -15.09 -3.55 -5.96
CA LYS A 27 -16.29 -4.04 -5.24
C LYS A 27 -16.28 -3.78 -3.73
N LYS A 28 -15.10 -3.62 -3.12
CA LYS A 28 -14.94 -3.45 -1.67
C LYS A 28 -14.56 -2.02 -1.28
N ILE A 29 -14.28 -1.16 -2.25
CA ILE A 29 -13.66 0.12 -1.94
C ILE A 29 -14.60 1.05 -1.17
N ASN A 30 -15.88 1.08 -1.50
CA ASN A 30 -16.84 1.95 -0.82
C ASN A 30 -17.01 1.57 0.65
N SER A 31 -17.12 0.27 0.96
CA SER A 31 -17.21 -0.19 2.35
C SER A 31 -15.92 0.01 3.14
N LEU A 32 -14.76 -0.06 2.48
CA LEU A 32 -13.47 0.30 3.09
C LEU A 32 -13.38 1.82 3.34
N LYS A 33 -13.77 2.65 2.37
CA LYS A 33 -13.77 4.11 2.52
C LYS A 33 -14.60 4.56 3.71
N THR A 34 -15.85 4.10 3.83
CA THR A 34 -16.74 4.46 4.95
C THR A 34 -16.15 4.05 6.30
N LYS A 35 -15.51 2.88 6.37
CA LYS A 35 -14.90 2.39 7.62
C LYS A 35 -13.58 3.08 7.98
N LYS A 36 -12.90 3.69 7.02
CA LYS A 36 -11.51 4.15 7.15
C LYS A 36 -11.32 5.66 6.96
N GLY A 37 -12.38 6.38 6.61
CA GLY A 37 -12.31 7.81 6.33
C GLY A 37 -11.54 8.16 5.04
N TRP A 38 -11.28 7.18 4.16
CA TRP A 38 -10.56 7.42 2.91
C TRP A 38 -11.38 8.27 1.94
N GLN A 39 -10.72 9.26 1.36
CA GLN A 39 -11.33 10.28 0.50
C GLN A 39 -11.15 9.96 -0.99
N GLY A 40 -11.86 10.69 -1.86
CA GLY A 40 -11.73 10.61 -3.32
C GLY A 40 -12.62 9.56 -4.00
N LYS A 41 -12.98 9.78 -5.26
CA LYS A 41 -13.94 8.93 -6.02
C LYS A 41 -13.29 7.78 -6.78
N GLY A 42 -11.96 7.76 -6.87
CA GLY A 42 -11.20 6.78 -7.66
C GLY A 42 -11.09 7.16 -9.13
N SER A 43 -11.31 8.43 -9.47
CA SER A 43 -11.12 8.99 -10.81
C SER A 43 -9.73 9.65 -10.93
N LYS A 44 -9.30 9.99 -12.14
CA LYS A 44 -8.02 10.67 -12.38
C LYS A 44 -7.87 11.97 -11.59
N PHE A 45 -8.95 12.73 -11.47
CA PHE A 45 -8.95 14.04 -10.80
C PHE A 45 -9.27 13.93 -9.30
N GLU A 46 -9.90 12.83 -8.87
CA GLU A 46 -10.23 12.55 -7.47
C GLU A 46 -9.80 11.12 -7.11
N PRO A 47 -8.49 10.84 -7.03
CA PRO A 47 -8.00 9.51 -6.70
C PRO A 47 -8.40 9.13 -5.27
N ILE A 48 -8.53 7.83 -5.01
CA ILE A 48 -8.70 7.36 -3.64
C ILE A 48 -7.41 7.57 -2.87
N ILE A 49 -7.48 8.37 -1.81
CA ILE A 49 -6.32 8.69 -0.98
C ILE A 49 -6.24 7.67 0.16
N ILE A 50 -5.11 6.96 0.24
CA ILE A 50 -4.77 6.02 1.29
C ILE A 50 -3.55 6.57 2.02
N ASP A 51 -3.76 7.29 3.10
CA ASP A 51 -2.73 7.92 3.93
C ASP A 51 -2.81 7.51 5.40
N ASP A 52 -3.74 6.61 5.72
CA ASP A 52 -3.91 6.03 7.04
C ASP A 52 -4.29 4.55 6.92
N LEU A 53 -3.62 3.72 7.73
CA LEU A 53 -3.82 2.28 7.83
C LEU A 53 -4.33 1.84 9.19
N ARG A 54 -4.79 2.75 10.07
CA ARG A 54 -5.41 2.38 11.34
C ARG A 54 -6.49 1.31 11.14
N ASP A 55 -6.42 0.30 11.99
CA ASP A 55 -7.29 -0.89 11.96
C ASP A 55 -7.24 -1.70 10.65
N LEU A 56 -6.20 -1.51 9.83
CA LEU A 56 -5.86 -2.40 8.72
C LEU A 56 -4.58 -3.16 9.03
N SER A 57 -4.49 -4.32 8.41
CA SER A 57 -3.21 -5.00 8.35
C SER A 57 -2.23 -4.25 7.47
N LEU A 58 -0.95 -4.32 7.89
CA LEU A 58 0.19 -3.85 7.12
C LEU A 58 0.44 -4.67 5.83
N ASN A 59 -0.37 -5.71 5.59
CA ASN A 59 -0.43 -6.48 4.35
C ASN A 59 -1.57 -5.98 3.47
N LEU A 60 -1.26 -5.09 2.54
CA LEU A 60 -2.19 -4.52 1.57
C LEU A 60 -2.09 -5.26 0.24
N ARG A 61 -3.24 -5.60 -0.36
CA ARG A 61 -3.29 -6.04 -1.75
C ARG A 61 -4.32 -5.27 -2.54
N ILE A 62 -3.86 -4.60 -3.59
CA ILE A 62 -4.71 -3.97 -4.61
C ILE A 62 -4.79 -4.94 -5.78
N TYR A 63 -6.00 -5.36 -6.15
CA TYR A 63 -6.20 -6.44 -7.12
C TYR A 63 -7.33 -6.12 -8.09
N ARG A 64 -7.05 -6.24 -9.40
CA ARG A 64 -8.07 -6.07 -10.47
C ARG A 64 -8.90 -4.81 -10.28
N SER A 65 -8.23 -3.71 -9.95
CA SER A 65 -8.87 -2.41 -9.82
C SER A 65 -8.49 -1.51 -10.99
N THR A 66 -9.49 -0.82 -11.52
CA THR A 66 -9.35 0.20 -12.56
C THR A 66 -9.31 1.63 -12.01
N LEU A 67 -9.54 1.79 -10.70
CA LEU A 67 -9.61 3.08 -10.01
C LEU A 67 -8.24 3.70 -9.84
N HIS A 68 -8.23 5.03 -9.70
CA HIS A 68 -7.02 5.79 -9.37
C HIS A 68 -6.78 5.77 -7.87
N TYR A 69 -5.57 5.40 -7.46
CA TYR A 69 -5.14 5.39 -6.05
C TYR A 69 -3.95 6.30 -5.83
N TYR A 70 -3.93 6.92 -4.67
CA TYR A 70 -2.79 7.66 -4.17
C TYR A 70 -2.47 7.23 -2.74
N ILE A 71 -1.42 6.43 -2.60
CA ILE A 71 -0.95 5.86 -1.34
C ILE A 71 0.21 6.73 -0.84
N LYS A 72 0.08 7.40 0.31
CA LYS A 72 1.10 8.36 0.74
C LYS A 72 1.39 8.35 2.24
N ASN A 73 2.64 8.64 2.63
CA ASN A 73 3.06 8.82 4.02
C ASN A 73 2.82 7.61 4.94
N LEU A 74 2.97 6.39 4.40
CA LEU A 74 2.64 5.15 5.13
C LEU A 74 3.85 4.24 5.39
N PHE A 75 3.77 3.48 6.47
CA PHE A 75 4.63 2.32 6.73
C PHE A 75 3.86 1.03 6.38
N ILE A 76 4.34 0.28 5.38
CA ILE A 76 3.67 -0.92 4.85
C ILE A 76 4.62 -2.12 4.93
N TYR A 77 4.16 -3.22 5.54
CA TYR A 77 4.95 -4.45 5.59
C TYR A 77 4.95 -5.16 4.24
N LYS A 78 3.76 -5.38 3.65
CA LYS A 78 3.64 -5.98 2.32
C LYS A 78 2.62 -5.23 1.49
N LEU A 79 3.05 -4.65 0.37
CA LEU A 79 2.18 -4.08 -0.64
C LEU A 79 2.20 -4.98 -1.88
N SER A 80 1.05 -5.54 -2.26
CA SER A 80 0.92 -6.32 -3.48
C SER A 80 -0.08 -5.68 -4.44
N CYS A 81 0.40 -5.17 -5.56
CA CYS A 81 -0.41 -4.68 -6.67
C CYS A 81 -0.43 -5.77 -7.75
N ARG A 82 -1.60 -6.29 -8.13
CA ARG A 82 -1.69 -7.26 -9.23
C ARG A 82 -2.85 -6.97 -10.17
N TYR A 83 -2.56 -6.94 -11.47
CA TYR A 83 -3.54 -6.69 -12.53
C TYR A 83 -4.35 -5.41 -12.29
N THR A 84 -3.68 -4.32 -11.93
CA THR A 84 -4.31 -3.05 -11.56
C THR A 84 -3.57 -1.90 -12.23
N GLN A 85 -4.18 -0.72 -12.24
CA GLN A 85 -3.62 0.44 -12.93
C GLN A 85 -3.83 1.72 -12.12
N ASN A 86 -3.15 2.79 -12.53
CA ASN A 86 -3.37 4.15 -12.02
C ASN A 86 -3.05 4.33 -10.53
N ILE A 87 -1.89 3.83 -10.09
CA ILE A 87 -1.48 3.90 -8.68
C ILE A 87 -0.28 4.82 -8.54
N THR A 88 -0.41 5.85 -7.70
CA THR A 88 0.71 6.64 -7.19
C THR A 88 1.02 6.21 -5.77
N ILE A 89 2.29 5.94 -5.49
CA ILE A 89 2.80 5.59 -4.16
C ILE A 89 3.88 6.62 -3.82
N GLU A 90 3.72 7.34 -2.73
CA GLU A 90 4.60 8.45 -2.38
C GLU A 90 5.01 8.49 -0.91
N ASN A 91 6.27 8.84 -0.62
CA ASN A 91 6.76 9.05 0.75
C ASN A 91 6.48 7.87 1.69
N CYS A 92 6.45 6.65 1.17
CA CYS A 92 6.15 5.43 1.94
C CYS A 92 7.43 4.65 2.28
N THR A 93 7.42 3.96 3.41
CA THR A 93 8.38 2.90 3.71
C THR A 93 7.72 1.55 3.51
N ILE A 94 8.20 0.78 2.53
CA ILE A 94 7.62 -0.51 2.13
C ILE A 94 8.65 -1.61 2.35
N TYR A 95 8.33 -2.57 3.21
CA TYR A 95 9.23 -3.69 3.48
C TYR A 95 9.27 -4.68 2.31
N GLN A 96 8.09 -5.10 1.80
CA GLN A 96 7.97 -5.98 0.65
C GLN A 96 6.98 -5.43 -0.38
N LEU A 97 7.47 -5.12 -1.58
CA LEU A 97 6.66 -4.69 -2.72
C LEU A 97 6.55 -5.81 -3.76
N GLU A 98 5.33 -6.21 -4.11
CA GLU A 98 5.06 -7.13 -5.21
C GLU A 98 4.18 -6.43 -6.26
N ILE A 99 4.72 -6.24 -7.46
CA ILE A 99 3.97 -5.70 -8.60
C ILE A 99 3.86 -6.80 -9.64
N LYS A 100 2.63 -7.12 -10.08
CA LYS A 100 2.39 -8.08 -11.17
C LYS A 100 1.41 -7.56 -12.20
N GLY A 101 1.83 -7.40 -13.46
CA GLY A 101 0.96 -6.99 -14.56
C GLY A 101 0.17 -5.70 -14.26
N CYS A 102 0.86 -4.68 -13.75
CA CYS A 102 0.26 -3.38 -13.43
C CYS A 102 0.68 -2.32 -14.44
N TYR A 103 -0.16 -1.32 -14.66
CA TYR A 103 0.06 -0.26 -15.65
C TYR A 103 -0.10 1.13 -15.04
N ASN A 104 0.59 2.13 -15.59
CA ASN A 104 0.50 3.52 -15.13
C ASN A 104 0.70 3.66 -13.60
N MET A 105 1.83 3.11 -13.11
CA MET A 105 2.22 3.20 -11.71
C MET A 105 3.33 4.23 -11.53
N THR A 106 3.19 5.07 -10.50
CA THR A 106 4.20 6.06 -10.11
C THR A 106 4.70 5.73 -8.70
N LEU A 107 6.03 5.63 -8.54
CA LEU A 107 6.71 5.46 -7.26
C LEU A 107 7.57 6.70 -7.00
N LEU A 108 7.20 7.52 -6.02
CA LEU A 108 7.90 8.77 -5.70
C LEU A 108 8.41 8.77 -4.26
N ASN A 109 9.69 9.09 -4.04
CA ASN A 109 10.25 9.30 -2.69
C ASN A 109 10.00 8.14 -1.70
N ASN A 110 9.97 6.90 -2.18
CA ASN A 110 9.70 5.73 -1.36
C ASN A 110 11.00 5.05 -0.90
N LYS A 111 10.96 4.49 0.31
CA LYS A 111 11.98 3.56 0.79
C LYS A 111 11.47 2.13 0.66
N ILE A 112 11.98 1.38 -0.32
CA ILE A 112 11.57 -0.01 -0.59
C ILE A 112 12.72 -0.95 -0.21
N LEU A 113 12.47 -1.88 0.71
CA LEU A 113 13.52 -2.77 1.24
C LEU A 113 13.65 -4.08 0.44
N ASN A 114 12.53 -4.65 -0.01
CA ASN A 114 12.48 -5.85 -0.83
C ASN A 114 11.41 -5.69 -1.91
N HIS A 115 11.71 -6.07 -3.15
CA HIS A 115 10.77 -5.94 -4.25
C HIS A 115 10.82 -7.13 -5.21
N LYS A 116 9.67 -7.45 -5.78
CA LYS A 116 9.51 -8.36 -6.92
C LYS A 116 8.55 -7.75 -7.91
N ILE A 117 9.02 -7.47 -9.12
CA ILE A 117 8.26 -6.87 -10.21
C ILE A 117 8.22 -7.88 -11.35
N VAL A 118 7.01 -8.26 -11.79
CA VAL A 118 6.76 -9.30 -12.82
C VAL A 118 5.73 -8.81 -13.84
#